data_AF-A0A1L6JDB5-F1
#
_entry.id   AF-A0A1L6JDB5-F1
#
_cell.length_a   1.000
_cell.length_b   1.000
_cell.length_c   1.000
_cell.angle_alpha   90.00
_cell.angle_beta   90.00
_cell.angle_gamma   90.00
#
_symmetry.space_group_name_H-M   'P 1'
#
loop_
_entity.id
_entity.type
_entity.pdbx_description
1 polymer ?
#
loop_
_entity_poly.entity_id
_entity_poly.type
_entity_poly.pdbx_seq_one_letter_code
_entity_poly.pdbx_strand_id
1 'polypeptide(L)'
;MRIVHSVVATAALALCLAAPAEAQRLAKKSGGQKLQDATMQDVPRCFRKLGTISVVDGDDPRPWTQYSLAPPQKLLKVLIQRSGCFNLVDRGSGLQAAERERAIGGNLGHQRGANVGQGQIKAADYVMVAEIQGANSNVSGSGAGGLIGGLIGGRLGGLAAGIGSKKMEANTVLSVTNVRTTETIATTEGYAAKNNLTFGAGGGAGFLGGGVGAVGGGYDNTDIGRIVTLSFIQAYTKLVTELGLVRAGDTGTAEATPAKTFTAQRPVAMRATAAAGGKIIRNLPAGAIVYPTGNKNGLWWEVADENDNVGWVLNTGLAPSQ
;
A
#
# COMPACT_ATOMS: atom_id res chain seq x y z
N MET A 1 11.63 -46.23 -87.32
CA MET A 1 11.85 -47.24 -86.26
C MET A 1 12.12 -46.48 -84.97
N ARG A 2 11.40 -46.82 -83.89
CA ARG A 2 11.27 -46.08 -82.62
C ARG A 2 12.56 -46.08 -81.80
N ILE A 3 12.57 -45.21 -80.77
CA ILE A 3 13.35 -45.14 -79.49
C ILE A 3 13.91 -43.71 -79.37
N VAL A 4 13.22 -42.72 -78.78
CA VAL A 4 12.83 -42.47 -77.37
C VAL A 4 14.03 -42.35 -76.41
N HIS A 5 13.90 -41.34 -75.52
CA HIS A 5 14.62 -41.00 -74.29
C HIS A 5 15.63 -39.84 -74.45
N SER A 6 15.69 -38.78 -73.63
CA SER A 6 14.84 -38.24 -72.55
C SER A 6 15.63 -36.99 -72.10
N VAL A 7 15.06 -35.79 -72.22
CA VAL A 7 15.65 -34.55 -71.69
C VAL A 7 15.52 -34.58 -70.17
N VAL A 8 16.63 -34.66 -69.43
CA VAL A 8 16.64 -34.48 -67.98
C VAL A 8 16.73 -32.99 -67.69
N ALA A 9 15.59 -32.39 -67.34
CA ALA A 9 15.51 -31.06 -66.77
C ALA A 9 15.97 -31.12 -65.31
N THR A 10 16.97 -30.30 -64.96
CA THR A 10 17.42 -30.04 -63.59
C THR A 10 16.31 -29.36 -62.79
N ALA A 11 15.61 -30.13 -61.96
CA ALA A 11 14.67 -29.63 -60.96
C ALA A 11 15.45 -29.07 -59.76
N ALA A 12 15.14 -27.83 -59.39
CA ALA A 12 15.65 -27.15 -58.21
C ALA A 12 15.26 -27.94 -56.95
N LEU A 13 16.27 -28.42 -56.22
CA LEU A 13 16.12 -29.11 -54.94
C LEU A 13 15.80 -28.06 -53.87
N ALA A 14 14.53 -28.00 -53.46
CA ALA A 14 14.09 -27.28 -52.27
C ALA A 14 14.66 -27.99 -51.03
N LEU A 15 15.85 -27.56 -50.57
CA LEU A 15 16.35 -27.95 -49.26
C LEU A 15 15.49 -27.28 -48.18
N CYS A 16 14.73 -28.12 -47.48
CA CYS A 16 14.16 -27.82 -46.18
C CYS A 16 15.28 -27.45 -45.20
N LEU A 17 15.56 -26.15 -45.05
CA LEU A 17 16.22 -25.64 -43.86
C LEU A 17 15.17 -25.54 -42.76
N ALA A 18 15.03 -26.63 -42.02
CA ALA A 18 14.45 -26.58 -40.68
C ALA A 18 15.32 -25.62 -39.85
N ALA A 19 14.91 -24.36 -39.75
CA ALA A 19 15.40 -23.47 -38.71
C ALA A 19 15.13 -24.17 -37.37
N PRO A 20 16.09 -24.19 -36.43
CA PRO A 20 15.77 -24.68 -35.11
C PRO A 20 14.74 -23.71 -34.54
N ALA A 21 13.54 -24.23 -34.31
CA ALA A 21 12.61 -23.60 -33.40
C ALA A 21 13.20 -23.73 -31.99
N GLU A 22 14.26 -22.95 -31.69
CA GLU A 22 14.48 -22.43 -30.35
C GLU A 22 13.36 -21.41 -30.06
N ALA A 23 12.12 -21.91 -30.05
CA ALA A 23 11.04 -21.31 -29.32
C ALA A 23 11.58 -21.17 -27.90
N GLN A 24 11.73 -19.91 -27.48
CA GLN A 24 12.06 -19.49 -26.14
C GLN A 24 11.32 -20.40 -25.15
N ARG A 25 12.03 -21.40 -24.59
CA ARG A 25 11.62 -22.03 -23.35
C ARG A 25 11.76 -20.95 -22.29
N LEU A 26 10.76 -20.07 -22.23
CA LEU A 26 10.47 -19.30 -21.03
C LEU A 26 10.54 -20.31 -19.89
N ALA A 27 11.53 -20.16 -19.03
CA ALA A 27 11.71 -21.05 -17.89
C ALA A 27 10.34 -21.24 -17.23
N LYS A 28 9.91 -22.50 -17.04
CA LYS A 28 8.67 -22.80 -16.32
C LYS A 28 8.68 -21.92 -15.08
N LYS A 29 7.63 -21.09 -14.92
CA LYS A 29 7.49 -20.19 -13.77
C LYS A 29 7.93 -20.93 -12.52
N SER A 30 8.96 -20.42 -11.84
CA SER A 30 9.52 -21.06 -10.66
C SER A 30 8.41 -21.27 -9.63
N GLY A 31 8.61 -22.21 -8.71
CA GLY A 31 7.67 -22.42 -7.59
C GLY A 31 7.29 -21.08 -6.95
N GLY A 32 8.27 -20.20 -6.72
CA GLY A 32 8.11 -18.84 -6.21
C GLY A 32 7.40 -17.83 -7.12
N GLN A 33 7.42 -18.00 -8.45
CA GLN A 33 6.64 -17.15 -9.38
C GLN A 33 5.17 -17.56 -9.43
N LYS A 34 4.87 -18.87 -9.42
CA LYS A 34 3.48 -19.35 -9.27
C LYS A 34 2.89 -19.00 -7.91
N LEU A 35 3.77 -18.91 -6.91
CA LEU A 35 3.49 -18.48 -5.55
C LEU A 35 3.08 -17.02 -5.48
N GLN A 36 3.91 -16.16 -6.10
CA GLN A 36 3.59 -14.75 -6.28
C GLN A 36 2.23 -14.63 -6.92
N ASP A 37 2.00 -15.32 -8.05
CA ASP A 37 0.74 -15.40 -8.82
C ASP A 37 -0.48 -15.78 -7.96
N ALA A 38 -0.36 -16.74 -7.04
CA ALA A 38 -1.44 -17.13 -6.12
C ALA A 38 -1.72 -16.05 -5.07
N THR A 39 -0.68 -15.52 -4.41
CA THR A 39 -0.82 -14.37 -3.51
C THR A 39 -1.37 -13.14 -4.23
N MET A 40 -1.20 -13.03 -5.56
CA MET A 40 -1.77 -11.92 -6.36
C MET A 40 -3.29 -11.92 -6.41
N GLN A 41 -3.92 -13.08 -6.22
CA GLN A 41 -5.37 -13.24 -6.27
C GLN A 41 -6.02 -12.85 -4.94
N ASP A 42 -5.28 -12.95 -3.83
CA ASP A 42 -5.79 -12.70 -2.48
C ASP A 42 -5.73 -11.22 -2.06
N VAL A 43 -5.04 -10.37 -2.83
CA VAL A 43 -4.96 -8.92 -2.56
C VAL A 43 -6.17 -8.21 -3.17
N PRO A 44 -6.93 -7.41 -2.39
CA PRO A 44 -8.11 -6.71 -2.89
C PRO A 44 -7.74 -5.73 -3.99
N ARG A 45 -8.64 -5.55 -4.95
CA ARG A 45 -8.52 -4.57 -6.04
C ARG A 45 -9.63 -3.54 -5.93
N CYS A 46 -9.27 -2.27 -6.01
CA CYS A 46 -10.24 -1.19 -6.01
C CYS A 46 -10.35 -0.58 -7.41
N PHE A 47 -11.59 -0.34 -7.86
CA PHE A 47 -11.87 0.37 -9.11
C PHE A 47 -11.56 1.87 -9.02
N ARG A 48 -11.63 2.43 -7.81
CA ARG A 48 -11.27 3.81 -7.50
C ARG A 48 -10.14 3.85 -6.47
N LYS A 49 -9.32 4.91 -6.54
CA LYS A 49 -8.36 5.22 -5.50
C LYS A 49 -9.10 5.77 -4.27
N LEU A 50 -8.74 5.29 -3.08
CA LEU A 50 -9.24 5.73 -1.78
C LEU A 50 -8.47 6.95 -1.25
N GLY A 51 -7.27 7.22 -1.78
CA GLY A 51 -6.47 8.38 -1.41
C GLY A 51 -4.98 8.17 -1.69
N THR A 52 -4.15 9.09 -1.19
CA THR A 52 -2.69 8.98 -1.21
C THR A 52 -2.18 8.53 0.16
N ILE A 53 -1.40 7.46 0.23
CA ILE A 53 -0.94 6.88 1.48
C ILE A 53 0.58 6.79 1.54
N SER A 54 1.13 7.05 2.71
CA SER A 54 2.51 6.69 3.05
C SER A 54 2.51 5.54 4.05
N VAL A 55 3.57 4.73 4.04
CA VAL A 55 3.72 3.60 4.97
C VAL A 55 4.91 3.87 5.85
N VAL A 56 4.74 3.67 7.15
CA VAL A 56 5.79 3.69 8.16
C VAL A 56 5.74 2.39 8.96
N ASP A 57 6.91 1.94 9.41
CA ASP A 57 6.99 0.82 10.34
C ASP A 57 6.59 1.30 11.74
N GLY A 58 6.13 0.38 12.58
CA GLY A 58 5.94 0.63 14.00
C GLY A 58 7.22 0.99 14.75
N ASP A 59 7.06 1.52 15.95
CA ASP A 59 8.18 2.05 16.74
C ASP A 59 9.16 0.98 17.23
N ASP A 60 8.70 -0.26 17.44
CA ASP A 60 9.54 -1.37 17.93
C ASP A 60 10.01 -2.27 16.78
N PRO A 61 11.32 -2.29 16.44
CA PRO A 61 11.84 -3.15 15.39
C PRO A 61 12.15 -4.58 15.82
N ARG A 62 12.12 -4.89 17.11
CA ARG A 62 12.46 -6.22 17.64
C ARG A 62 11.60 -7.34 17.02
N PRO A 63 10.28 -7.17 16.81
CA PRO A 63 9.41 -8.23 16.29
C PRO A 63 9.82 -8.82 14.94
N TRP A 64 10.35 -8.00 14.01
CA TRP A 64 10.80 -8.50 12.69
C TRP A 64 12.30 -8.76 12.64
N THR A 65 13.12 -7.96 13.32
CA THR A 65 14.59 -8.15 13.33
C THR A 65 14.99 -9.46 13.98
N GLN A 66 14.31 -9.90 15.05
CA GLN A 66 14.57 -11.20 15.71
C GLN A 66 14.37 -12.40 14.79
N TYR A 67 13.51 -12.27 13.78
CA TYR A 67 13.22 -13.32 12.80
C TYR A 67 13.98 -13.12 11.49
N SER A 68 14.98 -12.22 11.47
CA SER A 68 15.73 -11.85 10.25
C SER A 68 14.82 -11.40 9.10
N LEU A 69 13.68 -10.79 9.44
CA LEU A 69 12.76 -10.22 8.48
C LEU A 69 13.14 -8.77 8.20
N ALA A 70 12.99 -8.34 6.96
CA ALA A 70 13.10 -6.94 6.58
C ALA A 70 11.95 -6.12 7.22
N PRO A 71 12.02 -4.77 7.19
CA PRO A 71 10.95 -3.95 7.74
C PRO A 71 9.61 -4.15 6.99
N PRO A 72 8.47 -4.24 7.71
CA PRO A 72 7.13 -4.47 7.13
C PRO A 72 6.73 -3.51 6.01
N GLN A 73 7.23 -2.26 6.03
CA GLN A 73 6.99 -1.27 4.99
C GLN A 73 7.32 -1.78 3.59
N LYS A 74 8.34 -2.65 3.43
CA LYS A 74 8.73 -3.15 2.11
C LYS A 74 7.65 -4.08 1.54
N LEU A 75 7.11 -4.97 2.38
CA LEU A 75 6.01 -5.84 2.04
C LEU A 75 4.74 -5.01 1.73
N LEU A 76 4.37 -4.09 2.62
CA LEU A 76 3.15 -3.30 2.46
C LEU A 76 3.19 -2.36 1.25
N LYS A 77 4.34 -1.77 0.92
CA LYS A 77 4.50 -0.98 -0.32
C LYS A 77 4.13 -1.81 -1.56
N VAL A 78 4.56 -3.08 -1.61
CA VAL A 78 4.21 -4.01 -2.71
C VAL A 78 2.71 -4.34 -2.69
N LEU A 79 2.13 -4.63 -1.52
CA LEU A 79 0.70 -4.91 -1.38
C LEU A 79 -0.18 -3.72 -1.83
N ILE A 80 0.19 -2.50 -1.45
CA ILE A 80 -0.52 -1.27 -1.82
C ILE A 80 -0.41 -1.01 -3.32
N GLN A 81 0.82 -1.02 -3.87
CA GLN A 81 1.05 -0.83 -5.30
C GLN A 81 0.26 -1.84 -6.13
N ARG A 82 0.20 -3.09 -5.65
CA ARG A 82 -0.55 -4.16 -6.29
C ARG A 82 -2.05 -3.98 -6.16
N SER A 83 -2.58 -3.70 -4.98
CA SER A 83 -4.03 -3.55 -4.77
C SER A 83 -4.62 -2.45 -5.66
N GLY A 84 -3.81 -1.43 -5.95
CA GLY A 84 -4.26 -0.26 -6.67
C GLY A 84 -5.27 0.56 -5.88
N CYS A 85 -5.51 0.28 -4.59
CA CYS A 85 -6.49 1.00 -3.78
C CYS A 85 -6.00 2.38 -3.33
N PHE A 86 -4.68 2.57 -3.19
CA PHE A 86 -4.10 3.87 -2.85
C PHE A 86 -3.06 4.32 -3.88
N ASN A 87 -2.74 5.62 -3.87
CA ASN A 87 -1.53 6.15 -4.47
C ASN A 87 -0.43 6.14 -3.41
N LEU A 88 0.61 5.34 -3.62
CA LEU A 88 1.71 5.25 -2.67
C LEU A 88 2.65 6.45 -2.83
N VAL A 89 2.96 7.13 -1.72
CA VAL A 89 4.06 8.10 -1.65
C VAL A 89 5.14 7.58 -0.73
N ASP A 90 6.40 7.65 -1.19
CA ASP A 90 7.54 7.18 -0.41
C ASP A 90 8.08 8.34 0.45
N ARG A 91 8.12 8.12 1.77
CA ARG A 91 8.70 9.05 2.77
C ARG A 91 10.03 8.59 3.33
N GLY A 92 10.50 7.40 2.93
CA GLY A 92 11.80 6.86 3.31
C GLY A 92 12.83 7.07 2.19
N SER A 93 13.41 5.98 1.69
CA SER A 93 14.46 6.00 0.68
C SER A 93 14.09 6.76 -0.60
N GLY A 94 12.81 6.72 -1.01
CA GLY A 94 12.36 7.45 -2.21
C GLY A 94 12.39 8.98 -2.03
N LEU A 95 12.02 9.48 -0.84
CA LEU A 95 12.13 10.90 -0.53
C LEU A 95 13.59 11.33 -0.43
N GLN A 96 14.42 10.56 0.27
CA GLN A 96 15.86 10.84 0.40
C GLN A 96 16.57 10.88 -0.96
N ALA A 97 16.19 9.99 -1.89
CA ALA A 97 16.70 10.01 -3.26
C ALA A 97 16.22 11.27 -4.01
N ALA A 98 14.95 11.65 -3.86
CA ALA A 98 14.40 12.86 -4.48
C ALA A 98 14.99 14.16 -3.92
N GLU A 99 15.33 14.20 -2.63
CA GLU A 99 16.05 15.31 -1.98
C GLU A 99 17.47 15.42 -2.52
N ARG A 100 18.17 14.28 -2.69
CA ARG A 100 19.50 14.24 -3.30
C ARG A 100 19.48 14.76 -4.74
N GLU A 101 18.50 14.37 -5.55
CA GLU A 101 18.36 14.87 -6.92
C GLU A 101 18.14 16.39 -6.92
N ARG A 102 17.27 16.91 -6.04
CA ARG A 102 17.08 18.36 -5.90
C ARG A 102 18.35 19.10 -5.46
N ALA A 103 19.14 18.51 -4.56
CA ALA A 103 20.42 19.06 -4.14
C ALA A 103 21.45 19.08 -5.29
N ILE A 104 21.46 18.04 -6.13
CA ILE A 104 22.25 17.98 -7.37
C ILE A 104 21.83 19.11 -8.31
N GLY A 105 20.53 19.37 -8.46
CA GLY A 105 20.01 20.50 -9.24
C GLY A 105 20.50 21.87 -8.79
N GLY A 106 20.71 22.04 -7.47
CA GLY A 106 21.24 23.27 -6.89
C GLY A 106 22.75 23.49 -7.12
N ASN A 107 23.55 22.42 -7.20
CA ASN A 107 25.01 22.51 -7.22
C ASN A 107 25.66 22.11 -8.57
N LEU A 108 25.11 21.11 -9.26
CA LEU A 108 25.66 20.53 -10.48
C LEU A 108 24.80 20.82 -11.72
N GLY A 109 23.53 21.20 -11.51
CA GLY A 109 22.57 21.50 -12.56
C GLY A 109 21.97 20.24 -13.21
N HIS A 110 20.70 20.29 -13.58
CA HIS A 110 20.05 19.22 -14.32
C HIS A 110 20.10 19.47 -15.84
N GLN A 111 19.98 18.40 -16.62
CA GLN A 111 19.76 18.52 -18.06
C GLN A 111 18.51 19.36 -18.36
N ARG A 112 18.55 20.10 -19.47
CA ARG A 112 17.41 20.92 -19.92
C ARG A 112 16.16 20.04 -20.06
N GLY A 113 15.09 20.41 -19.36
CA GLY A 113 13.82 19.65 -19.37
C GLY A 113 13.68 18.58 -18.29
N ALA A 114 14.63 18.47 -17.34
CA ALA A 114 14.49 17.56 -16.18
C ALA A 114 13.31 17.93 -15.27
N ASN A 115 12.85 19.19 -15.29
CA ASN A 115 11.68 19.67 -14.57
C ASN A 115 11.65 19.29 -13.08
N VAL A 116 12.82 19.24 -12.42
CA VAL A 116 12.92 19.02 -10.97
C VAL A 116 12.96 20.39 -10.28
N GLY A 117 11.97 20.67 -9.43
CA GLY A 117 11.83 21.96 -8.77
C GLY A 117 10.97 21.92 -7.50
N GLN A 118 10.74 23.10 -6.91
CA GLN A 118 9.90 23.26 -5.72
C GLN A 118 8.41 23.01 -6.06
N GLY A 119 7.63 22.57 -5.07
CA GLY A 119 6.17 22.39 -5.21
C GLY A 119 5.69 21.11 -5.91
N GLN A 120 6.60 20.19 -6.25
CA GLN A 120 6.26 18.96 -7.00
C GLN A 120 6.19 17.70 -6.11
N ILE A 121 6.42 17.83 -4.80
CA ILE A 121 6.29 16.72 -3.86
C ILE A 121 4.81 16.50 -3.55
N LYS A 122 4.30 15.31 -3.85
CA LYS A 122 2.91 14.95 -3.53
C LYS A 122 2.75 14.76 -2.01
N ALA A 123 1.72 15.35 -1.43
CA ALA A 123 1.34 15.14 -0.03
C ALA A 123 0.70 13.75 0.17
N ALA A 124 0.89 13.15 1.35
CA ALA A 124 0.13 11.97 1.74
C ALA A 124 -1.17 12.46 2.40
N ASP A 125 -2.30 11.86 2.05
CA ASP A 125 -3.59 12.08 2.71
C ASP A 125 -3.65 11.26 4.00
N TYR A 126 -3.05 10.06 3.96
CA TYR A 126 -3.03 9.10 5.05
C TYR A 126 -1.61 8.57 5.33
N VAL A 127 -1.36 8.20 6.59
CA VAL A 127 -0.18 7.44 7.01
C VAL A 127 -0.67 6.10 7.55
N MET A 128 -0.12 5.01 7.01
CA MET A 128 -0.32 3.66 7.51
C MET A 128 0.86 3.28 8.40
N VAL A 129 0.61 2.97 9.66
CA VAL A 129 1.60 2.41 10.57
C VAL A 129 1.41 0.90 10.62
N ALA A 130 2.52 0.17 10.50
CA ALA A 130 2.54 -1.28 10.44
C ALA A 130 3.28 -1.90 11.62
N GLU A 131 2.54 -2.62 12.46
CA GLU A 131 3.05 -3.22 13.68
C GLU A 131 2.90 -4.74 13.67
N ILE A 132 3.87 -5.44 14.25
CA ILE A 132 3.78 -6.87 14.53
C ILE A 132 3.60 -7.00 16.05
N GLN A 133 2.37 -7.27 16.50
CA GLN A 133 2.03 -7.41 17.92
C GLN A 133 2.64 -8.67 18.55
N GLY A 134 2.78 -9.73 17.77
CA GLY A 134 3.40 -10.96 18.23
C GLY A 134 3.62 -11.94 17.10
N ALA A 135 4.80 -12.52 17.04
CA ALA A 135 5.14 -13.62 16.16
C ALA A 135 5.76 -14.69 17.05
N ASN A 136 5.16 -15.88 17.14
CA ASN A 136 5.64 -16.94 18.03
C ASN A 136 5.92 -18.21 17.23
N SER A 137 7.12 -18.76 17.39
CA SER A 137 7.57 -19.98 16.72
C SER A 137 7.36 -21.26 17.55
N ASN A 138 6.90 -21.14 18.80
CA ASN A 138 6.74 -22.24 19.75
C ASN A 138 5.44 -22.15 20.57
N VAL A 139 4.28 -22.32 19.95
CA VAL A 139 3.05 -22.60 20.70
C VAL A 139 2.94 -24.12 20.92
N SER A 140 3.82 -24.68 21.77
CA SER A 140 3.66 -26.05 22.27
C SER A 140 2.49 -26.06 23.23
N GLY A 141 1.36 -26.63 22.82
CA GLY A 141 0.20 -26.84 23.68
C GLY A 141 0.58 -27.71 24.87
N SER A 142 0.89 -27.08 26.00
CA SER A 142 0.94 -27.75 27.29
C SER A 142 -0.50 -27.88 27.78
N GLY A 143 -1.00 -29.11 27.85
CA GLY A 143 -2.28 -29.44 28.48
C GLY A 143 -3.47 -29.49 27.53
N ALA A 144 -3.75 -30.67 26.95
CA ALA A 144 -5.10 -31.17 26.62
C ALA A 144 -5.09 -32.39 25.65
N GLY A 145 -3.93 -32.81 25.12
CA GLY A 145 -3.86 -33.96 24.19
C GLY A 145 -3.26 -35.25 24.77
N GLY A 146 -2.55 -35.17 25.91
CA GLY A 146 -1.78 -36.29 26.45
C GLY A 146 -2.50 -37.18 27.46
N LEU A 147 -3.73 -36.83 27.89
CA LEU A 147 -4.43 -37.54 28.98
C LEU A 147 -5.55 -38.47 28.51
N ILE A 148 -5.86 -38.53 27.21
CA ILE A 148 -6.90 -39.45 26.67
C ILE A 148 -6.30 -40.78 26.19
N GLY A 149 -4.97 -40.91 26.10
CA GLY A 149 -4.30 -42.17 25.73
C GLY A 149 -4.12 -43.18 26.87
N GLY A 150 -4.41 -42.80 28.12
CA GLY A 150 -4.09 -43.62 29.31
C GLY A 150 -5.24 -44.47 29.85
N LEU A 151 -6.48 -44.30 29.37
CA LEU A 151 -7.67 -44.94 29.98
C LEU A 151 -8.36 -46.00 29.10
N ILE A 152 -7.86 -46.25 27.89
CA ILE A 152 -8.34 -47.36 27.05
C ILE A 152 -7.25 -48.43 27.00
N GLY A 153 -7.37 -49.39 27.91
CA GLY A 153 -6.47 -50.53 28.03
C GLY A 153 -6.45 -51.38 26.76
N GLY A 154 -5.26 -51.58 26.21
CA GLY A 154 -5.02 -52.50 25.11
C GLY A 154 -3.58 -52.40 24.64
N ARG A 155 -2.87 -53.53 24.56
CA ARG A 155 -1.42 -53.68 24.23
C ARG A 155 -1.04 -53.24 22.80
N LEU A 156 -1.87 -52.43 22.13
CA LEU A 156 -1.66 -51.89 20.79
C LEU A 156 -1.77 -50.35 20.71
N GLY A 157 -1.87 -49.63 21.83
CA GLY A 157 -2.09 -48.17 21.86
C GLY A 157 -0.83 -47.27 21.82
N GLY A 158 0.28 -47.71 21.21
CA GLY A 158 1.60 -47.07 21.36
C GLY A 158 2.10 -46.22 20.18
N LEU A 159 1.31 -46.02 19.12
CA LEU A 159 1.80 -45.40 17.88
C LEU A 159 0.80 -44.39 17.29
N ALA A 160 0.48 -43.33 18.03
CA ALA A 160 -0.21 -42.17 17.45
C ALA A 160 0.05 -40.83 18.18
N ALA A 161 1.00 -40.76 19.10
CA ALA A 161 1.33 -39.53 19.82
C ALA A 161 2.64 -38.94 19.29
N GLY A 162 2.62 -38.43 18.06
CA GLY A 162 3.84 -38.00 17.40
C GLY A 162 3.64 -37.17 16.14
N ILE A 163 2.66 -36.26 16.11
CA ILE A 163 2.65 -35.17 15.13
C ILE A 163 2.94 -33.88 15.88
N GLY A 164 4.23 -33.62 16.07
CA GLY A 164 4.73 -32.34 16.56
C GLY A 164 4.50 -31.25 15.51
N SER A 165 3.26 -30.81 15.35
CA SER A 165 2.94 -29.62 14.56
C SER A 165 3.43 -28.41 15.33
N LYS A 166 4.59 -27.86 14.94
CA LYS A 166 5.04 -26.55 15.42
C LYS A 166 3.98 -25.51 15.03
N LYS A 167 3.10 -25.17 15.97
CA LYS A 167 2.11 -24.10 15.81
C LYS A 167 2.88 -22.78 15.81
N MET A 168 2.90 -22.14 14.65
CA MET A 168 3.47 -20.80 14.49
C MET A 168 2.32 -19.83 14.26
N GLU A 169 2.32 -18.70 14.94
CA GLU A 169 1.26 -17.70 14.91
C GLU A 169 1.88 -16.31 14.70
N ALA A 170 1.21 -15.47 13.93
CA ALA A 170 1.54 -14.06 13.79
C ALA A 170 0.28 -13.20 13.94
N ASN A 171 0.37 -12.17 14.78
CA ASN A 171 -0.59 -11.09 14.90
C ASN A 171 0.06 -9.79 14.43
N THR A 172 -0.60 -9.12 13.50
CA THR A 172 -0.16 -7.86 12.89
C THR A 172 -1.27 -6.84 12.95
N VAL A 173 -0.92 -5.58 13.21
CA VAL A 173 -1.85 -4.46 13.29
C VAL A 173 -1.48 -3.43 12.24
N LEU A 174 -2.49 -2.93 11.53
CA LEU A 174 -2.38 -1.81 10.62
C LEU A 174 -3.28 -0.69 11.14
N SER A 175 -2.70 0.47 11.43
CA SER A 175 -3.46 1.67 11.75
C SER A 175 -3.28 2.70 10.63
N VAL A 176 -4.36 3.41 10.30
CA VAL A 176 -4.36 4.47 9.30
C VAL A 176 -4.77 5.77 9.95
N THR A 177 -3.90 6.78 9.84
CA THR A 177 -4.09 8.11 10.40
C THR A 177 -4.21 9.14 9.29
N ASN A 178 -5.20 10.02 9.37
CA ASN A 178 -5.35 11.17 8.48
C ASN A 178 -4.29 12.22 8.84
N VAL A 179 -3.45 12.59 7.87
CA VAL A 179 -2.32 13.50 8.10
C VAL A 179 -2.77 14.90 8.50
N ARG A 180 -3.97 15.31 8.09
CA ARG A 180 -4.44 16.67 8.29
C ARG A 180 -5.19 16.86 9.61
N THR A 181 -5.88 15.83 10.09
CA THR A 181 -6.58 15.86 11.40
C THR A 181 -5.82 15.15 12.52
N THR A 182 -4.77 14.39 12.19
CA THR A 182 -4.08 13.46 13.12
C THR A 182 -5.01 12.40 13.73
N GLU A 183 -6.18 12.19 13.14
CA GLU A 183 -7.17 11.21 13.59
C GLU A 183 -6.88 9.84 13.01
N THR A 184 -6.92 8.80 13.85
CA THR A 184 -6.83 7.41 13.38
C THR A 184 -8.20 6.97 12.89
N ILE A 185 -8.32 6.80 11.58
CA ILE A 185 -9.60 6.56 10.90
C ILE A 185 -9.94 5.07 10.77
N ALA A 186 -8.94 4.19 10.87
CA ALA A 186 -9.14 2.74 10.84
C ALA A 186 -7.97 2.05 11.53
N THR A 187 -8.26 0.99 12.28
CA THR A 187 -7.24 0.10 12.86
C THR A 187 -7.71 -1.34 12.66
N THR A 188 -6.93 -2.13 11.94
CA THR A 188 -7.28 -3.50 11.61
C THR A 188 -6.21 -4.48 12.04
N GLU A 189 -6.65 -5.62 12.57
CA GLU A 189 -5.78 -6.70 12.99
C GLU A 189 -5.85 -7.87 12.01
N GLY A 190 -4.70 -8.49 11.79
CA GLY A 190 -4.52 -9.68 10.98
C GLY A 190 -3.91 -10.78 11.81
N TYR A 191 -4.48 -11.98 11.71
CA TYR A 191 -4.04 -13.17 12.43
C TYR A 191 -3.84 -14.33 11.45
N ALA A 192 -2.67 -14.94 11.49
CA ALA A 192 -2.36 -16.14 10.73
C ALA A 192 -1.66 -17.18 11.60
N ALA A 193 -2.00 -18.46 11.41
CA ALA A 193 -1.46 -19.57 12.17
C ALA A 193 -1.15 -20.79 11.27
N LYS A 194 -0.05 -21.50 11.54
CA LYS A 194 0.39 -22.67 10.77
C LYS A 194 -0.64 -23.82 10.81
N ASN A 195 -1.40 -23.96 11.90
CA ASN A 195 -2.43 -24.99 12.02
C ASN A 195 -3.68 -24.71 11.19
N ASN A 196 -3.90 -23.47 10.75
CA ASN A 196 -5.01 -23.10 9.89
C ASN A 196 -4.68 -23.24 8.39
N LEU A 197 -3.47 -23.68 8.03
CA LEU A 197 -3.11 -24.05 6.65
C LEU A 197 -3.68 -25.43 6.25
N THR A 198 -4.57 -26.02 7.06
CA THR A 198 -5.25 -27.29 6.77
C THR A 198 -6.73 -27.17 7.14
N PHE A 199 -7.52 -26.46 6.34
CA PHE A 199 -8.95 -26.74 6.21
C PHE A 199 -9.48 -26.27 4.85
N GLY A 200 -9.33 -27.17 3.89
CA GLY A 200 -9.87 -27.10 2.53
C GLY A 200 -9.84 -28.51 1.96
N ALA A 201 -10.53 -29.44 2.63
CA ALA A 201 -10.71 -30.81 2.16
C ALA A 201 -11.66 -30.80 0.95
N GLY A 202 -11.09 -30.57 -0.23
CA GLY A 202 -11.82 -30.55 -1.50
C GLY A 202 -10.94 -29.87 -2.53
N GLY A 203 -10.34 -30.65 -3.44
CA GLY A 203 -9.36 -30.15 -4.40
C GLY A 203 -9.87 -28.94 -5.19
N GLY A 204 -9.07 -27.88 -5.24
CA GLY A 204 -9.31 -26.73 -6.11
C GLY A 204 -8.92 -25.39 -5.49
N ALA A 205 -7.73 -24.90 -5.85
CA ALA A 205 -7.40 -23.48 -6.07
C ALA A 205 -8.11 -22.41 -5.20
N GLY A 206 -8.00 -22.48 -3.87
CA GLY A 206 -8.52 -21.44 -2.98
C GLY A 206 -7.68 -21.24 -1.71
N PHE A 207 -7.30 -19.98 -1.47
CA PHE A 207 -6.88 -19.33 -0.22
C PHE A 207 -5.71 -19.89 0.62
N LEU A 208 -5.38 -21.20 0.61
CA LEU A 208 -4.48 -21.78 1.64
C LEU A 208 -3.55 -22.91 1.15
N GLY A 209 -3.23 -22.99 -0.15
CA GLY A 209 -2.50 -24.14 -0.71
C GLY A 209 -1.27 -23.84 -1.58
N GLY A 210 -0.95 -22.57 -1.82
CA GLY A 210 0.18 -22.19 -2.66
C GLY A 210 0.74 -20.90 -2.10
N GLY A 211 1.77 -21.07 -1.27
CA GLY A 211 2.38 -20.08 -0.38
C GLY A 211 2.72 -18.69 -0.92
N VAL A 212 3.66 -18.08 -0.21
CA VAL A 212 3.79 -16.64 -0.09
C VAL A 212 4.78 -16.08 -1.11
N GLY A 213 4.32 -15.08 -1.87
CA GLY A 213 5.07 -14.44 -2.96
C GLY A 213 6.37 -13.76 -2.53
N ALA A 214 7.28 -13.57 -3.50
CA ALA A 214 8.65 -13.08 -3.28
C ALA A 214 8.74 -11.59 -2.85
N VAL A 215 8.73 -11.33 -1.56
CA VAL A 215 9.21 -10.10 -0.94
C VAL A 215 10.56 -10.38 -0.29
N GLY A 216 11.63 -10.03 -1.01
CA GLY A 216 13.00 -10.16 -0.52
C GLY A 216 13.17 -9.60 0.90
N GLY A 217 13.97 -10.27 1.72
CA GLY A 217 14.12 -9.94 3.14
C GLY A 217 13.45 -10.91 4.11
N GLY A 218 13.40 -12.21 3.80
CA GLY A 218 13.02 -13.26 4.75
C GLY A 218 11.53 -13.64 4.76
N TYR A 219 10.66 -12.84 4.14
CA TYR A 219 9.20 -13.05 4.13
C TYR A 219 8.74 -14.29 3.34
N ASP A 220 9.54 -14.77 2.41
CA ASP A 220 9.14 -15.88 1.50
C ASP A 220 9.96 -17.14 1.77
N ASN A 221 11.10 -16.93 2.44
CA ASN A 221 12.12 -17.94 2.69
C ASN A 221 11.93 -18.65 4.04
N THR A 222 11.12 -18.08 4.95
CA THR A 222 10.92 -18.63 6.29
C THR A 222 9.44 -18.85 6.57
N ASP A 223 9.09 -19.94 7.28
CA ASP A 223 7.70 -20.22 7.67
C ASP A 223 7.08 -19.06 8.45
N ILE A 224 7.87 -18.39 9.30
CA ILE A 224 7.42 -17.23 10.08
C ILE A 224 7.14 -16.02 9.17
N GLY A 225 8.03 -15.75 8.21
CA GLY A 225 7.84 -14.69 7.21
C GLY A 225 6.57 -14.91 6.38
N ARG A 226 6.27 -16.17 6.04
CA ARG A 226 5.06 -16.52 5.31
C ARG A 226 3.80 -16.23 6.11
N ILE A 227 3.78 -16.63 7.38
CA ILE A 227 2.64 -16.42 8.27
C ILE A 227 2.43 -14.93 8.53
N VAL A 228 3.51 -14.18 8.79
CA VAL A 228 3.46 -12.70 8.93
C VAL A 228 2.95 -12.03 7.65
N THR A 229 3.34 -12.54 6.48
CA THR A 229 2.84 -11.98 5.21
C THR A 229 1.34 -12.21 5.06
N LEU A 230 0.86 -13.41 5.41
CA LEU A 230 -0.57 -13.72 5.36
C LEU A 230 -1.37 -12.87 6.35
N SER A 231 -0.85 -12.65 7.57
CA SER A 231 -1.51 -11.79 8.56
C SER A 231 -1.60 -10.35 8.06
N PHE A 232 -0.54 -9.82 7.42
CA PHE A 232 -0.58 -8.49 6.81
C PHE A 232 -1.55 -8.40 5.63
N ILE A 233 -1.64 -9.41 4.77
CA ILE A 233 -2.64 -9.45 3.69
C ILE A 233 -4.05 -9.41 4.28
N GLN A 234 -4.32 -10.19 5.33
CA GLN A 234 -5.63 -10.19 5.98
C GLN A 234 -5.96 -8.83 6.61
N ALA A 235 -5.02 -8.24 7.36
CA ALA A 235 -5.19 -6.91 7.95
C ALA A 235 -5.45 -5.85 6.88
N TYR A 236 -4.67 -5.88 5.79
CA TYR A 236 -4.80 -4.95 4.66
C TYR A 236 -6.13 -5.12 3.93
N THR A 237 -6.59 -6.36 3.74
CA THR A 237 -7.90 -6.62 3.12
C THR A 237 -9.03 -6.06 3.96
N LYS A 238 -9.04 -6.31 5.27
CA LYS A 238 -10.03 -5.73 6.20
C LYS A 238 -10.00 -4.19 6.12
N LEU A 239 -8.82 -3.61 6.15
CA LEU A 239 -8.62 -2.17 6.08
C LEU A 239 -9.20 -1.56 4.80
N VAL A 240 -8.89 -2.16 3.65
CA VAL A 240 -9.42 -1.70 2.35
C VAL A 240 -10.92 -1.88 2.28
N THR A 241 -11.48 -2.96 2.84
CA THR A 241 -12.93 -3.16 2.88
C THR A 241 -13.62 -2.11 3.73
N GLU A 242 -13.09 -1.82 4.92
CA GLU A 242 -13.62 -0.81 5.84
C GLU A 242 -13.56 0.60 5.21
N LEU A 243 -12.40 0.98 4.69
CA LEU A 243 -12.20 2.27 4.01
C LEU A 243 -12.90 2.35 2.65
N GLY A 244 -13.15 1.22 1.99
CA GLY A 244 -13.84 1.15 0.70
C GLY A 244 -15.33 1.48 0.79
N LEU A 245 -15.91 1.42 1.99
CA LEU A 245 -17.27 1.89 2.27
C LEU A 245 -17.33 3.42 2.45
N VAL A 246 -16.18 4.06 2.73
CA VAL A 246 -16.07 5.50 2.94
C VAL A 246 -15.86 6.20 1.59
N ARG A 247 -16.70 7.21 1.29
CA ARG A 247 -16.61 8.01 0.07
C ARG A 247 -15.75 9.23 0.32
N ALA A 248 -15.02 9.66 -0.72
CA ALA A 248 -14.29 10.93 -0.68
C ALA A 248 -15.24 12.08 -0.33
N GLY A 249 -14.93 12.82 0.74
CA GLY A 249 -15.77 13.90 1.28
C GLY A 249 -16.65 13.49 2.46
N ASP A 250 -16.70 12.20 2.83
CA ASP A 250 -17.37 11.76 4.05
C ASP A 250 -16.58 12.23 5.29
N THR A 251 -17.28 12.46 6.41
CA THR A 251 -16.68 12.86 7.69
C THR A 251 -15.55 11.91 8.09
N GLY A 252 -14.37 12.45 8.38
CA GLY A 252 -13.15 11.69 8.70
C GLY A 252 -12.19 11.48 7.51
N THR A 253 -12.64 11.70 6.27
CA THR A 253 -11.74 11.63 5.09
C THR A 253 -10.83 12.85 4.97
N ALA A 254 -9.69 12.68 4.29
CA ALA A 254 -8.74 13.76 4.02
C ALA A 254 -9.38 14.90 3.20
N GLU A 255 -10.35 14.57 2.35
CA GLU A 255 -11.13 15.51 1.55
C GLU A 255 -12.18 16.28 2.37
N ALA A 256 -12.68 15.70 3.47
CA ALA A 256 -13.59 16.37 4.40
C ALA A 256 -12.87 17.27 5.41
N THR A 257 -11.53 17.28 5.42
CA THR A 257 -10.78 18.06 6.40
C THR A 257 -10.83 19.57 6.06
N PRO A 258 -10.99 20.46 7.07
CA PRO A 258 -11.03 21.90 6.85
C PRO A 258 -9.92 22.43 5.93
N ALA A 259 -10.30 23.34 5.05
CA ALA A 259 -9.42 23.96 4.09
C ALA A 259 -8.28 24.72 4.80
N LYS A 260 -7.11 24.78 4.16
CA LYS A 260 -5.93 25.49 4.70
C LYS A 260 -6.31 26.93 5.03
N THR A 261 -5.91 27.40 6.21
CA THR A 261 -6.11 28.80 6.60
C THR A 261 -5.19 29.70 5.79
N PHE A 262 -5.57 30.98 5.71
CA PHE A 262 -4.80 32.00 5.02
C PHE A 262 -4.48 33.14 5.99
N THR A 263 -3.33 33.79 5.79
CA THR A 263 -2.93 35.00 6.51
C THR A 263 -3.00 36.20 5.60
N ALA A 264 -3.57 37.30 6.11
CA ALA A 264 -3.56 38.59 5.43
C ALA A 264 -2.12 39.14 5.38
N GLN A 265 -1.57 39.34 4.20
CA GLN A 265 -0.19 39.83 4.00
C GLN A 265 -0.08 41.35 4.19
N ARG A 266 -1.22 42.03 4.15
CA ARG A 266 -1.38 43.47 4.30
C ARG A 266 -2.76 43.73 4.89
N PRO A 267 -3.08 44.96 5.31
CA PRO A 267 -4.46 45.28 5.67
C PRO A 267 -5.42 44.96 4.51
N VAL A 268 -6.42 44.13 4.76
CA VAL A 268 -7.44 43.73 3.77
C VAL A 268 -8.84 44.06 4.31
N ALA A 269 -9.66 44.70 3.49
CA ALA A 269 -11.07 44.93 3.82
C ALA A 269 -11.88 43.65 3.57
N MET A 270 -12.48 43.12 4.62
CA MET A 270 -13.49 42.06 4.58
C MET A 270 -14.86 42.70 4.35
N ARG A 271 -15.57 42.25 3.31
CA ARG A 271 -16.79 42.87 2.80
C ARG A 271 -17.98 41.92 2.85
N ALA A 272 -19.19 42.47 2.92
CA ALA A 272 -20.42 41.67 2.95
C ALA A 272 -20.74 40.98 1.62
N THR A 273 -20.19 41.48 0.51
CA THR A 273 -20.40 40.91 -0.83
C THR A 273 -19.08 40.81 -1.58
N ALA A 274 -19.05 39.93 -2.59
CA ALA A 274 -17.93 39.70 -3.50
C ALA A 274 -17.70 40.86 -4.50
N ALA A 275 -17.66 42.11 -4.02
CA ALA A 275 -17.53 43.29 -4.86
C ALA A 275 -16.72 44.38 -4.17
N ALA A 276 -15.97 45.15 -4.95
CA ALA A 276 -15.17 46.26 -4.44
C ALA A 276 -16.01 47.35 -3.75
N GLY A 277 -17.26 47.53 -4.18
CA GLY A 277 -18.22 48.45 -3.56
C GLY A 277 -19.01 47.86 -2.39
N GLY A 278 -18.81 46.58 -2.04
CA GLY A 278 -19.53 45.93 -0.94
C GLY A 278 -19.23 46.58 0.41
N LYS A 279 -20.22 46.65 1.30
CA LYS A 279 -20.06 47.19 2.67
C LYS A 279 -18.90 46.49 3.38
N ILE A 280 -17.97 47.25 3.94
CA ILE A 280 -16.88 46.72 4.75
C ILE A 280 -17.47 46.26 6.08
N ILE A 281 -17.33 44.97 6.36
CA ILE A 281 -17.69 44.36 7.66
C ILE A 281 -16.55 44.63 8.65
N ARG A 282 -15.30 44.43 8.20
CA ARG A 282 -14.12 44.58 9.05
C ARG A 282 -12.88 44.85 8.21
N ASN A 283 -11.90 45.56 8.79
CA ASN A 283 -10.55 45.61 8.24
C ASN A 283 -9.68 44.59 8.99
N LEU A 284 -9.16 43.62 8.26
CA LEU A 284 -8.23 42.62 8.76
C LEU A 284 -6.82 43.22 8.73
N PRO A 285 -6.09 43.29 9.85
CA PRO A 285 -4.70 43.73 9.86
C PRO A 285 -3.80 42.71 9.15
N ALA A 286 -2.58 43.14 8.80
CA ALA A 286 -1.55 42.20 8.36
C ALA A 286 -1.27 41.17 9.47
N GLY A 287 -1.14 39.90 9.10
CA GLY A 287 -1.01 38.76 10.01
C GLY A 287 -2.34 38.14 10.46
N ALA A 288 -3.48 38.75 10.18
CA ALA A 288 -4.78 38.18 10.56
C ALA A 288 -5.01 36.84 9.84
N ILE A 289 -5.38 35.81 10.61
CA ILE A 289 -5.73 34.49 10.10
C ILE A 289 -7.19 34.49 9.67
N VAL A 290 -7.45 33.90 8.52
CA VAL A 290 -8.80 33.70 7.98
C VAL A 290 -9.00 32.26 7.52
N TYR A 291 -10.23 31.79 7.68
CA TYR A 291 -10.65 30.43 7.40
C TYR A 291 -11.54 30.43 6.16
N PRO A 292 -11.10 29.88 5.02
CA PRO A 292 -11.90 29.89 3.80
C PRO A 292 -13.13 29.00 3.94
N THR A 293 -14.31 29.51 3.58
CA THR A 293 -15.58 28.76 3.62
C THR A 293 -15.76 27.85 2.40
N GLY A 294 -14.96 28.07 1.35
CA GLY A 294 -15.04 27.36 0.07
C GLY A 294 -15.72 28.16 -1.03
N ASN A 295 -16.50 29.19 -0.71
CA ASN A 295 -17.16 30.05 -1.69
C ASN A 295 -16.18 31.01 -2.36
N LYS A 296 -16.20 31.06 -3.69
CA LYS A 296 -15.30 31.89 -4.51
C LYS A 296 -16.09 32.57 -5.63
N ASN A 297 -15.82 33.85 -5.83
CA ASN A 297 -16.35 34.65 -6.93
C ASN A 297 -15.20 35.45 -7.55
N GLY A 298 -14.56 34.85 -8.55
CA GLY A 298 -13.33 35.38 -9.15
C GLY A 298 -12.21 35.54 -8.12
N LEU A 299 -11.76 36.79 -7.94
CA LEU A 299 -10.72 37.17 -6.98
C LEU A 299 -11.23 37.32 -5.53
N TRP A 300 -12.55 37.29 -5.34
CA TRP A 300 -13.16 37.40 -4.02
C TRP A 300 -13.38 36.02 -3.43
N TRP A 301 -12.80 35.77 -2.27
CA TRP A 301 -12.96 34.54 -1.53
C TRP A 301 -13.72 34.85 -0.25
N GLU A 302 -14.72 34.03 0.05
CA GLU A 302 -15.43 34.11 1.32
C GLU A 302 -14.60 33.40 2.40
N VAL A 303 -14.42 34.10 3.51
CA VAL A 303 -13.62 33.65 4.65
C VAL A 303 -14.33 34.01 5.94
N ALA A 304 -14.10 33.22 6.98
CA ALA A 304 -14.40 33.57 8.36
C ALA A 304 -13.14 34.11 9.05
N ASP A 305 -13.28 35.10 9.93
CA ASP A 305 -12.21 35.50 10.85
C ASP A 305 -12.24 34.68 12.15
N GLU A 306 -11.27 34.90 13.04
CA GLU A 306 -11.18 34.22 14.35
C GLU A 306 -12.37 34.49 15.29
N ASN A 307 -13.23 35.45 14.95
CA ASN A 307 -14.44 35.79 15.73
C ASN A 307 -15.71 35.36 14.97
N ASP A 308 -15.60 34.38 14.08
CA ASP A 308 -16.68 33.83 13.26
C ASP A 308 -17.40 34.85 12.35
N ASN A 309 -16.78 36.01 12.07
CA ASN A 309 -17.35 36.94 11.10
C ASN A 309 -17.06 36.45 9.69
N VAL A 310 -18.10 36.14 8.94
CA VAL A 310 -18.00 35.71 7.54
C VAL A 310 -18.07 36.91 6.61
N GLY A 311 -17.14 36.98 5.66
CA GLY A 311 -17.15 37.99 4.62
C GLY A 311 -16.20 37.68 3.47
N TRP A 312 -16.24 38.54 2.47
CA TRP A 312 -15.50 38.41 1.22
C TRP A 312 -14.24 39.27 1.26
N VAL A 313 -13.11 38.66 0.93
CA VAL A 313 -11.79 39.31 0.86
C VAL A 313 -11.14 39.07 -0.50
N LEU A 314 -10.28 39.98 -0.92
CA LEU A 314 -9.48 39.80 -2.12
C LEU A 314 -8.36 38.78 -1.85
N ASN A 315 -8.33 37.71 -2.65
CA ASN A 315 -7.32 36.65 -2.53
C ASN A 315 -5.89 37.16 -2.73
N THR A 316 -5.70 38.26 -3.46
CA THR A 316 -4.38 38.90 -3.67
C THR A 316 -3.79 39.51 -2.41
N GLY A 317 -4.60 39.68 -1.35
CA GLY A 317 -4.14 40.10 -0.03
C GLY A 317 -3.84 38.94 0.92
N LEU A 318 -4.04 37.70 0.48
CA LEU A 318 -3.93 36.50 1.31
C LEU A 318 -2.75 35.62 0.84
N ALA A 319 -2.05 35.00 1.78
CA ALA A 319 -1.17 33.87 1.51
C ALA A 319 -1.55 32.68 2.40
N PRO A 320 -1.25 31.44 2.01
CA PRO A 320 -1.44 30.29 2.89
C PRO A 320 -0.73 30.53 4.23
N SER A 321 -1.43 30.30 5.34
CA SER A 321 -0.81 30.33 6.66
C SER A 321 0.28 29.25 6.73
N GLN A 322 1.43 29.61 7.29
CA GLN A 322 2.54 28.70 7.57
C GLN A 322 2.20 27.81 8.76
#